data_AF-A0A0F0M0D8-F1
#
_entry.id   AF-A0A0F0M0D8-F1
#
_cell.length_a   1.000
_cell.length_b   1.000
_cell.length_c   1.000
_cell.angle_alpha   90.00
_cell.angle_beta   90.00
_cell.angle_gamma   90.00
#
_symmetry.space_group_name_H-M   'P 1'
#
loop_
_entity.id
_entity.type
_entity.pdbx_description
1 polymer ?
#
loop_
_entity_poly.entity_id
_entity_poly.type
_entity_poly.pdbx_seq_one_letter_code
_entity_poly.pdbx_strand_id
1 'polypeptide(L)'
;MALAVAVLTPGCAVGPTACPAIGYVYSGPAVLEFTPALPASASLAACFGAGCAPSALTIVERTRVEVPQQTPYATPPAGDTSLITVRVTDAGSVLIDQTFTIGHKAEAPVFGSCPGPFSFEPVAVTLAG
;
A
#
# COMPACT_ATOMS: atom_id res chain seq x y z
N MET A 1 31.12 52.14 -34.08
CA MET A 1 30.88 50.69 -33.91
C MET A 1 30.68 50.43 -32.43
N ALA A 2 29.44 50.24 -31.98
CA ALA A 2 29.11 49.95 -30.59
C ALA A 2 28.77 48.46 -30.47
N LEU A 3 29.56 47.70 -29.68
CA LEU A 3 29.23 46.32 -29.31
C LEU A 3 28.30 46.36 -28.10
N ALA A 4 27.05 45.97 -28.29
CA ALA A 4 26.13 45.71 -27.19
C ALA A 4 26.44 44.33 -26.60
N VAL A 5 26.94 44.31 -25.37
CA VAL A 5 27.13 43.09 -24.58
C VAL A 5 25.78 42.74 -23.95
N ALA A 6 25.14 41.68 -24.46
CA ALA A 6 23.93 41.12 -23.85
C ALA A 6 24.33 40.34 -22.59
N VAL A 7 24.03 40.89 -21.42
CA VAL A 7 24.20 40.21 -20.13
C VAL A 7 23.04 39.23 -19.98
N LEU A 8 23.31 37.94 -20.18
CA LEU A 8 22.40 36.85 -19.85
C LEU A 8 22.27 36.78 -18.32
N THR A 9 21.14 37.23 -17.79
CA THR A 9 20.77 36.96 -16.40
C THR A 9 20.54 35.46 -16.22
N PRO A 10 21.13 34.79 -15.21
CA PRO A 10 20.70 33.46 -14.83
C PRO A 10 19.31 33.60 -14.20
N GLY A 11 18.29 33.55 -15.04
CA GLY A 11 16.92 33.36 -14.60
C GLY A 11 16.80 31.97 -14.00
N CYS A 12 17.03 31.85 -12.70
CA CYS A 12 16.45 30.78 -11.90
C CYS A 12 14.94 30.95 -11.98
N ALA A 13 14.33 30.38 -13.02
CA ALA A 13 12.90 30.20 -13.07
C ALA A 13 12.54 29.26 -11.90
N VAL A 14 12.09 29.85 -10.80
CA VAL A 14 11.21 29.20 -9.83
C VAL A 14 9.92 28.84 -10.57
N GLY A 15 9.99 27.83 -11.43
CA GLY A 15 8.83 27.14 -11.95
C GLY A 15 8.11 26.44 -10.79
N PRO A 16 6.80 26.13 -10.93
CA PRO A 16 6.08 25.40 -9.90
C PRO A 16 6.87 24.14 -9.57
N THR A 17 7.15 23.91 -8.29
CA THR A 17 7.86 22.73 -7.79
C THR A 17 7.13 21.50 -8.29
N ALA A 18 7.59 20.91 -9.39
CA ALA A 18 7.02 19.70 -9.96
C ALA A 18 7.41 18.57 -9.02
N CYS A 19 6.52 18.20 -8.10
CA CYS A 19 6.75 17.07 -7.22
C CYS A 19 6.76 15.80 -8.07
N PRO A 20 7.86 15.05 -8.12
CA PRO A 20 7.88 13.79 -8.86
C PRO A 20 6.85 12.85 -8.24
N ALA A 21 6.06 12.18 -9.09
CA ALA A 21 5.07 11.19 -8.67
C ALA A 21 5.70 10.00 -7.90
N ILE A 22 7.02 9.87 -7.94
CA ILE A 22 7.83 8.86 -7.23
C ILE A 22 7.56 8.90 -5.72
N GLY A 23 7.20 10.06 -5.15
CA GLY A 23 6.81 10.20 -3.75
C GLY A 23 5.36 9.79 -3.43
N TYR A 24 4.58 9.31 -4.40
CA TYR A 24 3.16 8.96 -4.21
C TYR A 24 2.89 7.46 -4.33
N VAL A 25 3.91 6.62 -4.52
CA VAL A 25 3.70 5.17 -4.70
C VAL A 25 4.37 4.42 -3.57
N TYR A 26 3.56 3.92 -2.64
CA TYR A 26 4.03 2.91 -1.68
C TYR A 26 4.08 1.56 -2.37
N SER A 27 5.26 0.94 -2.41
CA SER A 27 5.47 -0.40 -2.98
C SER A 27 5.70 -1.48 -1.92
N GLY A 28 5.54 -1.15 -0.63
CA GLY A 28 5.72 -2.12 0.47
C GLY A 28 4.49 -3.03 0.65
N PRO A 29 4.60 -4.15 1.39
CA PRO A 29 3.48 -5.03 1.64
C PRO A 29 2.41 -4.37 2.52
N ALA A 30 1.14 -4.76 2.35
CA ALA A 30 0.09 -4.45 3.33
C ALA A 30 0.21 -5.42 4.50
N VAL A 31 -0.04 -4.92 5.71
CA VAL A 31 0.11 -5.70 6.95
C VAL A 31 -1.28 -5.98 7.50
N LEU A 32 -1.61 -7.24 7.71
CA LEU A 32 -2.84 -7.70 8.37
C LEU A 32 -2.50 -8.09 9.80
N GLU A 33 -3.14 -7.46 10.79
CA GLU A 33 -2.98 -7.79 12.20
C GLU A 33 -4.22 -8.51 12.73
N PHE A 34 -4.07 -9.75 13.18
CA PHE A 34 -5.17 -10.61 13.61
C PHE A 34 -5.31 -10.61 15.13
N THR A 35 -6.54 -10.37 15.62
CA THR A 35 -6.89 -10.49 17.03
C THR A 35 -8.21 -11.27 17.19
N PRO A 36 -8.24 -12.43 17.89
CA PRO A 36 -7.08 -13.20 18.36
C PRO A 36 -6.20 -13.71 17.20
N ALA A 37 -5.07 -14.33 17.52
CA ALA A 37 -4.18 -14.92 16.52
C ALA A 37 -4.89 -15.99 15.68
N LEU A 38 -4.48 -16.14 14.42
CA LEU A 38 -5.02 -17.14 13.50
C LEU A 38 -4.88 -18.57 14.07
N PRO A 39 -5.95 -19.40 14.00
CA PRO A 39 -5.92 -20.80 14.44
C PRO A 39 -4.80 -21.63 13.81
N ALA A 40 -4.44 -22.74 14.47
CA ALA A 40 -3.40 -23.68 14.04
C ALA A 40 -3.57 -24.18 12.60
N SER A 41 -4.82 -24.52 12.27
CA SER A 41 -5.28 -25.10 11.02
C SER A 41 -5.82 -24.06 10.02
N ALA A 42 -5.79 -22.77 10.36
CA ALA A 42 -6.30 -21.73 9.50
C ALA A 42 -5.40 -21.52 8.27
N SER A 43 -6.06 -21.34 7.14
CA SER A 43 -5.48 -20.90 5.88
C SER A 43 -5.95 -19.48 5.60
N LEU A 44 -5.05 -18.66 5.07
CA LEU A 44 -5.29 -17.27 4.75
C LEU A 44 -5.14 -17.06 3.25
N ALA A 45 -6.08 -16.34 2.65
CA ALA A 45 -5.99 -15.84 1.29
C ALA A 45 -6.33 -14.35 1.28
N ALA A 46 -5.68 -13.58 0.42
CA ALA A 46 -5.99 -12.16 0.27
C ALA A 46 -5.80 -11.68 -1.17
N CYS A 47 -6.38 -10.53 -1.49
CA CYS A 47 -6.14 -9.80 -2.73
C CYS A 47 -6.44 -8.31 -2.54
N PHE A 48 -5.73 -7.46 -3.28
CA PHE A 48 -5.94 -6.02 -3.29
C PHE A 48 -7.14 -5.65 -4.18
N GLY A 49 -8.00 -4.78 -3.66
CA GLY A 49 -9.25 -4.34 -4.28
C GLY A 49 -10.49 -5.07 -3.75
N ALA A 50 -11.65 -4.53 -4.11
CA ALA A 50 -12.95 -5.19 -3.91
C ALA A 50 -13.25 -6.14 -5.08
N GLY A 51 -13.78 -7.33 -4.78
CA GLY A 51 -14.23 -8.29 -5.80
C GLY A 51 -13.12 -8.99 -6.57
N CYS A 52 -11.87 -8.92 -6.09
CA CYS A 52 -10.76 -9.73 -6.59
C CYS A 52 -10.85 -11.17 -6.07
N ALA A 53 -10.16 -12.10 -6.74
CA ALA A 53 -10.06 -13.49 -6.29
C ALA A 53 -8.92 -13.63 -5.25
N PRO A 54 -9.21 -13.97 -3.99
CA PRO A 54 -8.18 -14.09 -2.95
C PRO A 54 -7.21 -15.22 -3.29
N SER A 55 -5.91 -14.93 -3.22
CA SER A 55 -4.85 -15.92 -3.41
C SER A 55 -4.27 -16.34 -2.07
N ALA A 56 -3.94 -17.63 -1.93
CA ALA A 56 -3.43 -18.17 -0.67
C ALA A 56 -2.07 -17.57 -0.29
N LEU A 57 -1.93 -17.17 0.99
CA LEU A 57 -0.69 -16.67 1.56
C LEU A 57 -0.02 -17.71 2.44
N THR A 58 1.31 -17.66 2.46
CA THR A 58 2.10 -18.36 3.46
C THR A 58 2.03 -17.61 4.79
N ILE A 59 1.49 -18.28 5.81
CA ILE A 59 1.40 -17.72 7.15
C ILE A 59 2.72 -17.98 7.88
N VAL A 60 3.58 -16.97 7.93
CA VAL A 60 4.85 -17.02 8.70
C VAL A 60 4.59 -16.73 10.18
N GLU A 61 3.73 -15.75 10.47
CA GLU A 61 3.30 -15.36 11.80
C GLU A 61 1.76 -15.36 11.88
N ARG A 62 1.21 -15.70 13.05
CA ARG A 62 -0.25 -15.88 13.22
C ARG A 62 -1.00 -14.64 13.67
N THR A 63 -0.28 -13.65 14.17
CA THR A 63 -0.81 -12.35 14.59
C THR A 63 -0.61 -11.29 13.54
N ARG A 64 0.34 -11.48 12.62
CA ARG A 64 0.72 -10.49 11.61
C ARG A 64 1.04 -11.18 10.30
N VAL A 65 0.37 -10.82 9.22
CA VAL A 65 0.65 -11.37 7.89
C VAL A 65 0.85 -10.26 6.88
N GLU A 66 1.90 -10.38 6.09
CA GLU A 66 2.25 -9.41 5.04
C GLU A 66 1.71 -9.87 3.69
N VAL A 67 0.94 -9.00 3.02
CA VAL A 67 0.39 -9.23 1.69
C VAL A 67 1.17 -8.39 0.69
N PRO A 68 1.95 -9.02 -0.22
CA PRO A 68 2.79 -8.27 -1.13
C PRO A 68 1.97 -7.69 -2.29
N GLN A 69 2.31 -6.46 -2.70
CA GLN A 69 1.66 -5.76 -3.83
C GLN A 69 2.12 -6.28 -5.20
N GLN A 70 2.01 -7.57 -5.45
CA GLN A 70 2.42 -8.22 -6.69
C GLN A 70 1.46 -9.36 -7.05
N THR A 71 1.47 -9.78 -8.31
CA THR A 71 0.72 -10.94 -8.78
C THR A 71 1.08 -12.16 -7.92
N PRO A 72 0.10 -12.96 -7.45
CA PRO A 72 -1.33 -12.93 -7.79
C PRO A 72 -2.22 -12.07 -6.88
N TYR A 73 -1.66 -11.40 -5.87
CA TYR A 73 -2.44 -10.66 -4.86
C TYR A 73 -2.87 -9.27 -5.34
N ALA A 74 -2.09 -8.63 -6.20
CA ALA A 74 -2.40 -7.34 -6.81
C ALA A 74 -2.32 -7.44 -8.34
N THR A 75 -3.22 -6.76 -9.05
CA THR A 75 -3.16 -6.64 -10.51
C THR A 75 -2.58 -5.27 -10.89
N PRO A 76 -1.45 -5.21 -11.60
CA PRO A 76 -0.93 -3.97 -12.15
C PRO A 76 -1.78 -3.43 -13.31
N PRO A 77 -1.76 -2.12 -13.59
CA PRO A 77 -1.11 -1.08 -12.81
C PRO A 77 -1.94 -0.74 -11.57
N ALA A 78 -1.31 -0.74 -10.38
CA ALA A 78 -1.88 -0.39 -9.09
C ALA A 78 -3.42 -0.48 -9.03
N GLY A 79 -3.98 -1.70 -9.08
CA GLY A 79 -5.37 -1.91 -8.70
C GLY A 79 -5.65 -1.25 -7.34
N ASP A 80 -6.90 -0.98 -7.01
CA ASP A 80 -7.30 -0.25 -5.79
C ASP A 80 -6.56 -0.77 -4.54
N THR A 81 -5.47 -0.09 -4.17
CA THR A 81 -4.59 -0.46 -3.04
C THR A 81 -5.13 0.06 -1.72
N SER A 82 -6.22 0.82 -1.75
CA SER A 82 -6.92 1.29 -0.57
C SER A 82 -7.86 0.24 0.00
N LEU A 83 -8.08 -0.87 -0.71
CA LEU A 83 -8.93 -1.97 -0.27
C LEU A 83 -8.15 -3.29 -0.31
N ILE A 84 -8.44 -4.16 0.65
CA ILE A 84 -7.92 -5.52 0.67
C ILE A 84 -9.03 -6.49 1.06
N THR A 85 -9.27 -7.47 0.20
CA THR A 85 -10.19 -8.57 0.48
C THR A 85 -9.40 -9.68 1.16
N VAL A 86 -9.85 -10.10 2.33
CA VAL A 86 -9.20 -11.09 3.18
C VAL A 86 -10.17 -12.24 3.42
N ARG A 87 -9.68 -13.46 3.18
CA ARG A 87 -10.42 -14.69 3.43
C ARG A 87 -9.62 -15.61 4.35
N VAL A 88 -10.20 -15.95 5.49
CA VAL A 88 -9.65 -16.91 6.45
C VAL A 88 -10.54 -18.14 6.45
N THR A 89 -9.96 -19.31 6.24
CA THR A 89 -10.66 -20.60 6.29
C THR A 89 -9.98 -21.51 7.30
N ASP A 90 -10.74 -22.06 8.25
CA ASP A 90 -10.26 -23.00 9.25
C ASP A 90 -11.06 -24.31 9.20
N ALA A 91 -10.36 -25.44 9.12
CA ALA A 91 -10.97 -26.78 9.00
C ALA A 91 -12.09 -26.90 7.94
N GLY A 92 -12.01 -26.12 6.86
CA GLY A 92 -13.00 -26.09 5.77
C GLY A 92 -14.16 -25.10 5.97
N SER A 93 -14.23 -24.43 7.12
CA SER A 93 -15.21 -23.36 7.39
C SER A 93 -14.59 -22.00 7.16
N VAL A 94 -15.33 -21.10 6.50
CA VAL A 94 -14.89 -19.71 6.30
C VAL A 94 -15.13 -18.93 7.59
N LEU A 95 -14.05 -18.48 8.23
CA LEU A 95 -14.13 -17.62 9.42
C LEU A 95 -14.36 -16.16 9.05
N ILE A 96 -13.68 -15.70 7.99
CA ILE A 96 -13.77 -14.33 7.46
C ILE A 96 -13.73 -14.42 5.94
N ASP A 97 -14.56 -13.62 5.27
CA ASP A 97 -14.46 -13.31 3.85
C ASP A 97 -15.02 -11.89 3.66
N GLN A 98 -14.14 -10.90 3.84
CA GLN A 98 -14.52 -9.49 3.92
C GLN A 98 -13.46 -8.59 3.27
N THR A 99 -13.91 -7.45 2.77
CA THR A 99 -13.03 -6.39 2.27
C THR A 99 -12.83 -5.35 3.36
N PHE A 100 -11.56 -5.05 3.63
CA PHE A 100 -11.11 -4.04 4.59
C PHE A 100 -10.52 -2.85 3.84
N THR A 101 -10.63 -1.67 4.45
CA THR A 101 -9.93 -0.47 3.97
C THR A 101 -8.53 -0.44 4.55
N ILE A 102 -7.53 -0.18 3.71
CA ILE A 102 -6.14 0.03 4.10
C ILE A 102 -5.98 1.53 4.41
N GLY A 103 -5.65 1.85 5.66
CA GLY A 103 -5.29 3.21 6.05
C GLY A 103 -3.95 3.60 5.42
N HIS A 104 -3.80 4.87 5.04
CA HIS A 104 -2.55 5.38 4.48
C HIS A 104 -2.01 6.47 5.41
N LYS A 105 -0.77 6.29 5.87
CA LYS A 105 -0.06 7.30 6.66
C LYS A 105 0.89 8.06 5.76
N ALA A 106 0.64 9.34 5.56
CA ALA A 106 1.60 10.22 4.88
C ALA A 106 2.87 10.35 5.73
N GLU A 107 4.02 10.09 5.15
CA GLU A 107 5.31 10.40 5.76
C GLU A 107 5.64 11.88 5.60
N ALA A 108 6.59 12.35 6.42
CA ALA A 108 7.05 13.72 6.37
C ALA A 108 7.58 14.06 4.96
N PRO A 109 7.40 15.31 4.49
CA PRO A 109 7.85 15.71 3.17
C PRO A 109 9.37 15.54 3.03
N VAL A 110 9.79 14.81 1.99
CA VAL A 110 11.21 14.48 1.75
C VAL A 110 11.96 15.65 1.09
N PHE A 111 11.23 16.52 0.36
CA PHE A 111 11.77 17.69 -0.34
C PHE A 111 10.87 18.93 -0.16
N GLY A 112 10.90 19.55 1.01
CA GLY A 112 10.21 20.81 1.26
C GLY A 112 8.68 20.68 1.32
N SER A 113 7.96 21.22 0.32
CA SER A 113 6.49 21.23 0.27
C SER A 113 5.87 20.04 -0.49
N CYS A 114 6.69 19.14 -1.05
CA CYS A 114 6.19 17.97 -1.73
C CYS A 114 5.72 16.90 -0.74
N PRO A 115 4.51 16.32 -0.90
CA PRO A 115 4.06 15.20 -0.09
C PRO A 115 5.12 14.10 -0.04
N GLY A 116 5.42 13.62 1.16
CA GLY A 116 6.29 12.46 1.33
C GLY A 116 5.60 11.19 0.82
N PRO A 117 6.35 10.08 0.69
CA PRO A 117 5.75 8.76 0.50
C PRO A 117 4.68 8.51 1.56
N PHE A 118 3.65 7.75 1.23
CA PHE A 118 2.78 7.19 2.24
C PHE A 118 3.23 5.77 2.56
N SER A 119 2.92 5.31 3.77
CA SER A 119 3.00 3.89 4.15
C SER A 119 1.60 3.37 4.42
N PHE A 120 1.39 2.07 4.20
CA PHE A 120 0.16 1.44 4.65
C PHE A 120 0.15 1.31 6.17
N GLU A 121 -0.98 1.68 6.76
CA GLU A 121 -1.28 1.37 8.14
C GLU A 121 -1.68 -0.10 8.26
N PRO A 122 -1.35 -0.77 9.39
CA PRO A 122 -1.80 -2.13 9.64
C PRO A 122 -3.33 -2.23 9.63
N VAL A 123 -3.85 -3.24 8.94
CA VAL A 123 -5.28 -3.54 8.91
C VAL A 123 -5.59 -4.48 10.06
N ALA A 124 -6.35 -4.00 11.04
CA ALA A 124 -6.83 -4.82 12.13
C ALA A 124 -7.97 -5.74 11.67
N VAL A 125 -7.78 -7.05 11.83
CA VAL A 125 -8.74 -8.10 11.50
C VAL A 125 -9.15 -8.82 12.77
N THR A 126 -10.41 -8.68 13.17
CA THR A 126 -10.95 -9.37 14.35
C THR A 126 -11.64 -10.67 13.94
N LEU A 127 -11.15 -11.80 14.46
CA LEU A 127 -11.80 -13.10 14.27
C LEU A 127 -12.90 -13.25 15.33
N ALA A 128 -14.13 -13.53 14.88
CA ALA A 128 -15.16 -14.04 15.78
C ALA A 128 -14.76 -15.48 16.14
N GLY A 129 -14.24 -15.66 17.36
CA GLY A 129 -13.89 -16.97 17.92
C GLY A 129 -15.11 -17.80 18.28
#